data_AF-A0A450TR75-F1
#
_entry.id   AF-A0A450TR75-F1
#
_cell.length_a   1.000
_cell.length_b   1.000
_cell.length_c   1.000
_cell.angle_alpha   90.00
_cell.angle_beta   90.00
_cell.angle_gamma   90.00
#
_symmetry.space_group_name_H-M   'P 1'
#
loop_
_entity.id
_entity.type
_entity.pdbx_description
1 polymer ?
#
loop_
_entity_poly.entity_id
_entity_poly.type
_entity_poly.pdbx_seq_one_letter_code
_entity_poly.pdbx_strand_id
1 'polypeptide(L)'
;MKAASLSDNKQRSITLRGILPDVRRLPSYDKLKLIRILAEELESSKNIFPFEQGKTYSLPTPYNTFGAGEILMRTLKGSEADK
;
A
#
# COMPACT_ATOMS: atom_id res chain seq x y z
N MET A 1 -18.60 27.10 43.57
CA MET A 1 -17.65 25.99 43.33
C MET A 1 -18.37 24.86 42.63
N LYS A 2 -17.98 24.53 41.38
CA LYS A 2 -17.90 23.17 40.80
C LYS A 2 -17.59 23.31 39.31
N ALA A 3 -16.30 23.36 38.99
CA ALA A 3 -15.83 22.98 37.67
C ALA A 3 -15.72 21.45 37.68
N ALA A 4 -16.58 20.78 36.93
CA ALA A 4 -16.51 19.37 36.60
C ALA A 4 -16.97 19.27 35.14
N SER A 5 -16.24 18.72 34.19
CA SER A 5 -14.97 18.00 34.20
C SER A 5 -14.55 17.93 32.73
N LEU A 6 -13.48 18.60 32.34
CA LEU A 6 -12.74 18.22 31.14
C LEU A 6 -11.98 16.94 31.50
N SER A 7 -12.50 15.77 31.12
CA SER A 7 -11.85 14.48 31.37
C SER A 7 -11.78 13.71 30.05
N ASP A 8 -10.56 13.68 29.52
CA ASP A 8 -9.99 12.53 28.80
C ASP A 8 -10.58 12.14 27.45
N ASN A 9 -10.55 13.05 26.48
CA ASN A 9 -10.27 12.59 25.11
C ASN A 9 -8.75 12.47 24.93
N LYS A 10 -8.15 11.54 25.69
CA LYS A 10 -6.78 11.10 25.48
C LYS A 10 -6.78 10.41 24.13
N GLN A 11 -6.27 11.07 23.08
CA GLN A 11 -5.98 10.44 21.79
C GLN A 11 -5.39 9.06 22.08
N ARG A 12 -6.18 8.01 21.86
CA ARG A 12 -5.67 6.65 21.92
C ARG A 12 -4.66 6.57 20.80
N SER A 13 -3.38 6.61 21.13
CA SER A 13 -2.30 6.42 20.18
C SER A 13 -2.42 4.99 19.64
N ILE A 14 -3.15 4.83 18.53
CA ILE A 14 -3.23 3.58 17.80
C ILE A 14 -1.84 3.34 17.23
N THR A 15 -1.10 2.43 17.86
CA THR A 15 0.22 2.05 17.38
C THR A 15 0.08 0.92 16.36
N LEU A 16 0.96 0.89 15.36
CA LEU A 16 1.04 -0.23 14.39
C LEU A 16 1.12 -1.59 15.09
N ARG A 17 1.81 -1.64 16.24
CA ARG A 17 1.92 -2.84 17.07
C ARG A 17 0.58 -3.24 17.71
N GLY A 18 -0.25 -2.26 18.07
CA GLY A 18 -1.56 -2.48 18.67
C GLY A 18 -2.60 -3.06 17.70
N ILE A 19 -2.53 -2.70 16.41
CA ILE A 19 -3.48 -3.18 15.39
C ILE A 19 -3.09 -4.51 14.76
N LEU A 20 -1.83 -4.92 14.90
CA LEU A 20 -1.28 -6.11 14.25
C LEU A 20 -2.05 -7.42 14.57
N PRO A 21 -2.51 -7.67 15.82
CA PRO A 21 -3.30 -8.87 16.12
C PRO A 21 -4.62 -8.93 15.35
N ASP A 22 -5.28 -7.79 15.16
CA ASP A 22 -6.57 -7.72 14.47
C ASP A 22 -6.38 -7.88 12.96
N VAL A 23 -5.33 -7.26 12.40
CA VAL A 23 -4.95 -7.45 10.99
C VAL A 23 -4.65 -8.93 10.69
N ARG A 24 -4.05 -9.67 11.63
CA ARG A 24 -3.79 -11.11 11.47
C ARG A 24 -5.06 -11.95 11.42
N ARG A 25 -6.14 -11.52 12.07
CA ARG A 25 -7.44 -12.21 12.08
C ARG A 25 -8.27 -11.97 10.82
N LEU A 26 -7.90 -10.99 9.99
CA LEU A 26 -8.59 -10.71 8.74
C LEU A 26 -8.54 -11.91 7.77
N PRO A 27 -9.62 -12.14 7.00
CA PRO A 27 -9.61 -13.04 5.86
C PRO A 27 -8.49 -12.70 4.86
N SER A 28 -8.02 -13.69 4.10
CA SER A 28 -6.93 -13.51 3.12
C SER A 28 -7.23 -12.41 2.11
N TYR A 29 -8.48 -12.32 1.65
CA TYR A 29 -8.91 -11.29 0.70
C TYR A 29 -8.84 -9.87 1.30
N ASP A 30 -9.25 -9.70 2.55
CA ASP A 30 -9.22 -8.39 3.22
C ASP A 30 -7.79 -7.96 3.55
N LYS A 31 -6.89 -8.91 3.83
CA LYS A 31 -5.45 -8.63 3.95
C LYS A 31 -4.86 -8.08 2.66
N LEU A 32 -5.21 -8.66 1.51
CA LEU A 32 -4.76 -8.17 0.21
C LEU A 32 -5.27 -6.77 -0.08
N LYS A 33 -6.54 -6.48 0.24
CA LYS A 33 -7.10 -5.12 0.13
C LYS A 33 -6.37 -4.12 1.01
N LEU A 34 -6.12 -4.48 2.27
CA LEU A 34 -5.39 -3.62 3.21
C LEU A 34 -3.98 -3.30 2.70
N ILE A 35 -3.25 -4.31 2.21
CA ILE A 35 -1.92 -4.10 1.61
C ILE A 35 -2.00 -3.12 0.44
N ARG A 36 -3.00 -3.27 -0.43
CA ARG A 36 -3.19 -2.38 -1.58
C ARG A 36 -3.43 -0.92 -1.16
N ILE A 37 -4.35 -0.69 -0.20
CA ILE A 37 -4.65 0.66 0.30
C ILE A 37 -3.39 1.30 0.90
N LEU A 38 -2.66 0.54 1.74
CA LEU A 38 -1.44 1.04 2.36
C LEU A 38 -0.35 1.35 1.32
N ALA A 39 -0.20 0.52 0.28
CA ALA A 39 0.72 0.79 -0.81
C ALA A 39 0.34 2.06 -1.58
N GLU A 40 -0.94 2.25 -1.86
CA GLU A 40 -1.48 3.43 -2.56
C GLU A 40 -1.30 4.71 -1.74
N GLU A 41 -1.50 4.66 -0.41
CA GLU A 41 -1.22 5.78 0.49
C GLU A 41 0.28 6.12 0.53
N LEU A 42 1.17 5.13 0.54
CA LEU A 42 2.62 5.33 0.48
C LEU A 42 3.08 5.92 -0.86
N GLU A 43 2.39 5.62 -1.96
CA GLU A 43 2.66 6.21 -3.27
C GLU A 43 2.10 7.64 -3.37
N SER A 44 0.87 7.86 -2.89
CA SER A 44 0.17 9.14 -2.96
C SER A 44 0.74 10.19 -2.00
N SER A 45 1.36 9.77 -0.90
CA SER A 45 2.05 10.67 0.05
C SER A 45 3.38 11.21 -0.48
N LYS A 46 3.85 10.75 -1.65
CA LYS A 46 4.96 11.40 -2.34
C LYS A 46 4.45 12.71 -2.92
N ASN A 47 4.98 13.84 -2.45
CA ASN A 47 4.81 15.10 -3.15
C ASN A 47 5.39 14.94 -4.56
N ILE A 48 4.50 14.86 -5.55
CA ILE A 48 4.88 14.87 -6.96
C ILE A 48 5.21 16.33 -7.29
N PHE A 49 6.44 16.74 -7.00
CA PHE A 49 6.96 18.01 -7.48
C PHE A 49 7.30 17.87 -8.97
N PRO A 50 7.12 18.94 -9.76
CA PRO A 50 7.63 18.96 -11.12
C PRO A 50 9.13 18.65 -11.11
N PHE A 51 9.60 17.88 -12.09
CA PHE A 51 11.02 17.57 -12.23
C PHE A 51 11.84 18.87 -12.36
N GLU A 52 12.79 19.07 -11.43
CA GLU A 52 13.72 20.19 -11.51
C GLU A 52 14.68 20.07 -12.71
N GLN A 53 14.98 21.20 -13.35
CA GLN A 53 15.91 21.27 -14.48
C GLN A 53 17.33 20.86 -14.05
N GLY A 54 18.03 20.11 -14.90
CA GLY A 54 19.42 19.70 -14.64
C GLY A 54 19.58 18.58 -13.60
N LYS A 55 18.49 17.98 -13.14
CA LYS A 55 18.51 16.79 -12.28
C LYS A 55 18.31 15.51 -13.08
N THR A 56 19.00 14.45 -12.67
CA THR A 56 18.80 13.09 -13.18
C THR A 56 17.94 12.33 -12.19
N TYR A 57 16.76 11.89 -12.64
CA TYR A 57 15.84 11.08 -11.84
C TYR A 57 15.93 9.62 -12.27
N SER A 58 16.16 8.72 -11.32
CA SER A 58 16.06 7.28 -11.55
C SER A 58 14.60 6.87 -11.47
N LEU A 59 13.91 6.91 -12.62
CA LEU A 59 12.53 6.47 -12.70
C LEU A 59 12.48 4.94 -12.77
N PRO A 60 11.64 4.28 -11.95
CA PRO A 60 11.30 2.89 -12.19
C PRO A 60 10.55 2.85 -13.52
N THR A 61 11.25 2.47 -14.58
CA THR A 61 10.64 2.25 -15.88
C THR A 61 10.30 0.78 -16.02
N PRO A 62 9.22 0.42 -16.74
CA PRO A 62 8.94 -0.97 -17.10
C PRO A 62 9.93 -1.52 -18.14
N TYR A 63 10.93 -0.72 -18.57
CA TYR A 63 12.05 -1.22 -19.36
C TYR A 63 12.98 -2.03 -18.45
N ASN A 64 13.48 -3.14 -18.96
CA ASN A 64 14.29 -4.12 -18.23
C ASN A 64 13.61 -4.87 -17.06
N THR A 65 12.30 -4.74 -16.86
CA THR A 65 11.53 -5.71 -16.06
C THR A 65 11.24 -6.98 -16.87
N PHE A 66 12.31 -7.64 -17.34
CA PHE A 66 12.27 -8.91 -18.05
C PHE A 66 11.84 -10.02 -17.09
N GLY A 67 10.53 -10.20 -16.94
CA GLY A 67 9.98 -11.24 -16.08
C GLY A 67 8.47 -11.12 -15.95
N ALA A 68 7.97 -9.91 -15.70
CA ALA A 68 6.53 -9.67 -15.63
C ALA A 68 5.83 -9.99 -16.97
N GLY A 69 6.44 -9.59 -18.09
CA GLY A 69 5.94 -9.91 -19.43
C GLY A 69 5.98 -11.40 -19.75
N GLU A 70 7.05 -12.10 -19.36
CA GLU A 70 7.16 -13.55 -19.57
C GLU A 70 6.12 -14.32 -18.73
N ILE A 71 5.97 -13.95 -17.46
CA ILE A 71 5.01 -14.53 -16.53
C ILE A 71 3.59 -14.30 -17.03
N LEU A 72 3.26 -13.09 -17.48
CA LEU A 72 1.96 -12.77 -18.05
C LEU A 72 1.68 -13.63 -19.29
N MET A 73 2.64 -13.73 -20.20
CA MET A 73 2.49 -14.47 -21.45
C MET A 73 2.38 -15.99 -21.23
N ARG A 74 3.06 -16.52 -20.21
CA ARG A 74 2.90 -17.91 -19.76
C ARG A 74 1.52 -18.16 -19.15
N THR A 75 1.04 -17.21 -18.35
CA THR A 75 -0.29 -17.29 -17.71
C THR A 75 -1.40 -17.28 -18.75
N LEU A 76 -1.33 -16.37 -19.73
CA LEU A 76 -2.30 -16.30 -20.82
C LEU A 76 -2.29 -17.54 -21.73
N LYS A 77 -1.11 -18.10 -22.04
CA LYS A 77 -1.04 -19.35 -22.81
C LYS A 77 -1.60 -20.56 -22.05
N GLY A 78 -1.43 -20.60 -20.74
CA GLY A 78 -2.00 -21.66 -19.90
C GLY A 78 -3.52 -21.62 -19.82
N SER A 79 -4.15 -20.43 -19.91
CA SER A 79 -5.61 -20.30 -19.90
C SER A 79 -6.29 -20.61 -21.23
N GLU A 80 -5.56 -20.59 -22.35
CA GLU A 80 -6.09 -20.95 -23.68
C GLU A 80 -6.04 -22.47 -23.93
N ALA A 81 -5.31 -23.24 -23.12
CA ALA A 81 -5.14 -24.69 -23.27
C ALA A 81 -6.22 -25.52 -22.51
N ASP A 82 -7.16 -24.86 -21.83
CA ASP A 82 -8.22 -25.47 -21.02
C ASP A 82 -9.62 -25.31 -21.68
N LYS A 83 -9.66 -25.35 -23.00
CA LYS A 83 -10.90 -25.38 -23.81
C LYS A 83 -10.91 -26.57 -24.78
#